data_AF-A0A1M4Z7C1-F1
#
_entry.id   AF-A0A1M4Z7C1-F1
#
_cell.length_a   1.000
_cell.length_b   1.000
_cell.length_c   1.000
_cell.angle_alpha   90.00
_cell.angle_beta   90.00
_cell.angle_gamma   90.00
#
_symmetry.space_group_name_H-M   'P 1'
#
loop_
_entity.id
_entity.type
_entity.pdbx_description
1 polymer ?
#
loop_
_entity_poly.entity_id
_entity_poly.type
_entity_poly.pdbx_seq_one_letter_code
_entity_poly.pdbx_strand_id
1 'polypeptide(L)'
;MIKDIYSAVIVLVMVFFLVDGNAQSKESDTLGKKLKVEKWTVLEEYEPDMILSAEDRMALKKKRFVEVKRRKGILDTMDISDRKRKRLMRDLYKNPFSDRLMKTLADTQFEDDGD
;
A
#
# COMPACT_ATOMS: atom_id res chain seq x y z
N MET A 1 -47.23 67.26 -12.09
CA MET A 1 -48.19 66.14 -12.25
C MET A 1 -47.89 65.29 -13.47
N ILE A 2 -48.06 65.78 -14.72
CA ILE A 2 -47.82 64.95 -15.92
C ILE A 2 -46.35 64.50 -16.06
N LYS A 3 -45.38 65.38 -15.74
CA LYS A 3 -43.94 65.05 -15.78
C LYS A 3 -43.51 64.01 -14.74
N ASP A 4 -44.16 64.00 -13.57
CA ASP A 4 -43.86 63.06 -12.48
C ASP A 4 -44.37 61.66 -12.81
N ILE A 5 -45.48 61.58 -13.56
CA ILE A 5 -46.02 60.32 -14.10
C ILE A 5 -45.06 59.73 -15.13
N TYR A 6 -44.53 60.53 -16.06
CA TYR A 6 -43.55 60.03 -17.03
C TYR A 6 -42.25 59.56 -16.36
N SER A 7 -41.77 60.26 -15.34
CA SER A 7 -40.61 59.82 -14.56
C SER A 7 -40.85 58.49 -13.86
N ALA A 8 -42.02 58.31 -13.24
CA ALA A 8 -42.39 57.05 -12.60
C ALA A 8 -42.52 55.90 -13.61
N VAL A 9 -43.09 56.15 -14.79
CA VAL A 9 -43.22 55.15 -15.86
C VAL A 9 -41.86 54.75 -16.42
N ILE A 10 -40.93 55.69 -16.60
CA ILE A 10 -39.58 55.42 -17.09
C ILE A 10 -38.79 54.55 -16.07
N VAL A 11 -38.91 54.85 -14.78
CA VAL A 11 -38.27 54.05 -13.72
C VAL A 11 -38.88 52.63 -13.68
N LEU A 12 -40.18 52.50 -13.84
CA LEU A 12 -40.86 51.20 -13.84
C LEU A 12 -40.45 50.35 -15.05
N VAL A 13 -40.29 50.95 -16.23
CA VAL A 13 -39.79 50.27 -17.44
C VAL A 13 -38.32 49.84 -17.27
N MET A 14 -37.46 50.68 -16.66
CA MET A 14 -36.06 50.30 -16.40
C MET A 14 -35.94 49.13 -15.41
N VAL A 15 -36.83 49.02 -14.42
CA VAL A 15 -36.85 47.89 -13.48
C VAL A 15 -37.26 46.59 -14.19
N PHE A 16 -38.17 46.64 -15.16
CA PHE A 16 -38.55 45.47 -15.95
C PHE A 16 -37.40 44.94 -16.85
N PHE A 17 -36.55 45.81 -17.39
CA PHE A 17 -35.41 45.40 -18.22
C PHE A 17 -34.22 44.80 -17.43
N LEU A 18 -34.19 44.95 -16.09
CA LEU A 18 -33.13 44.38 -15.24
C LEU A 18 -33.37 42.92 -14.83
N VAL A 19 -34.54 42.35 -15.15
CA VAL A 19 -34.93 41.00 -14.68
C VAL A 19 -34.50 39.88 -15.65
N ASP A 20 -34.11 40.19 -16.90
CA ASP A 20 -33.73 39.18 -17.91
C ASP A 20 -32.26 38.73 -17.82
N GLY A 21 -31.76 38.52 -16.59
CA GLY A 21 -30.37 38.18 -16.30
C GLY A 21 -30.10 36.72 -15.90
N ASN A 22 -31.03 35.77 -16.10
CA ASN A 22 -30.84 34.37 -15.68
C ASN A 22 -31.38 33.34 -16.70
N ALA A 23 -30.81 33.31 -17.90
CA ALA A 23 -31.16 32.31 -18.93
C ALA A 23 -30.11 31.18 -19.09
N GLN A 24 -29.31 30.87 -18.06
CA GLN A 24 -28.58 29.60 -18.03
C GLN A 24 -29.37 28.58 -17.19
N SER A 25 -30.36 27.94 -17.82
CA SER A 25 -30.81 26.64 -17.36
C SER A 25 -29.64 25.66 -17.53
N LYS A 26 -29.02 25.24 -16.43
CA LYS A 26 -28.09 24.11 -16.43
C LYS A 26 -28.90 22.85 -16.71
N GLU A 27 -29.03 22.50 -17.98
CA GLU A 27 -29.39 21.14 -18.38
C GLU A 27 -28.30 20.22 -17.83
N SER A 28 -28.62 19.45 -16.80
CA SER A 28 -27.70 18.44 -16.29
C SER A 28 -27.65 17.32 -17.32
N ASP A 29 -26.65 17.36 -18.19
CA ASP A 29 -26.34 16.29 -19.12
C ASP A 29 -26.09 14.98 -18.36
N THR A 30 -27.10 14.12 -18.29
CA THR A 30 -27.00 12.80 -17.66
C THR A 30 -26.17 11.81 -18.50
N LEU A 31 -25.66 12.21 -19.67
CA LEU A 31 -24.80 11.37 -20.53
C LEU A 31 -23.30 11.50 -20.20
N GLY A 32 -22.93 12.35 -19.23
CA GLY A 32 -21.55 12.64 -18.85
C GLY A 32 -20.95 11.77 -17.73
N LYS A 33 -21.68 10.81 -17.14
CA LYS A 33 -21.04 9.85 -16.22
C LYS A 33 -20.24 8.84 -17.05
N LYS A 34 -19.01 9.21 -17.41
CA LYS A 34 -17.96 8.24 -17.74
C LYS A 34 -17.82 7.34 -16.52
N LEU A 35 -18.53 6.20 -16.52
CA LEU A 35 -18.21 5.08 -15.65
C LEU A 35 -16.74 4.77 -15.91
N LYS A 36 -15.88 5.10 -14.94
CA LYS A 36 -14.51 4.61 -14.87
C LYS A 36 -14.62 3.11 -14.66
N VAL A 37 -14.81 2.37 -15.75
CA VAL A 37 -14.63 0.92 -15.73
C VAL A 37 -13.12 0.72 -15.74
N GLU A 38 -12.53 0.55 -14.55
CA GLU A 38 -11.19 -0.02 -14.44
C GLU A 38 -11.26 -1.40 -15.09
N LYS A 39 -10.60 -1.53 -16.25
CA LYS A 39 -10.44 -2.83 -16.91
C LYS A 39 -9.39 -3.58 -16.11
N TRP A 40 -9.83 -4.42 -15.19
CA TRP A 40 -8.96 -5.37 -14.52
C TRP A 40 -8.44 -6.35 -15.59
N THR A 41 -7.14 -6.57 -15.63
CA THR A 41 -6.62 -7.69 -16.41
C THR A 41 -7.02 -9.00 -15.72
N VAL A 42 -7.17 -10.09 -16.48
CA VAL A 42 -7.50 -11.41 -15.91
C VAL A 42 -6.51 -11.81 -14.81
N LEU A 43 -5.27 -11.29 -14.82
CA LEU A 43 -4.28 -11.54 -13.78
C LEU A 43 -4.61 -10.83 -12.45
N GLU A 44 -5.04 -9.57 -12.51
CA GLU A 44 -5.35 -8.75 -11.33
C GLU A 44 -6.57 -9.25 -10.55
N GLU A 45 -7.47 -10.02 -11.18
CA GLU A 45 -8.60 -10.68 -10.52
C GLU A 45 -8.16 -11.77 -9.52
N TYR A 46 -7.02 -12.43 -9.78
CA TYR A 46 -6.47 -13.50 -8.94
C TYR A 46 -5.28 -13.06 -8.07
N GLU A 47 -4.79 -11.82 -8.24
CA GLU A 47 -3.73 -11.27 -7.38
C GLU A 47 -4.09 -11.18 -5.89
N PRO A 48 -5.32 -10.80 -5.47
CA PRO A 48 -5.64 -10.60 -4.05
C PRO A 48 -5.47 -11.86 -3.22
N ASP A 49 -5.90 -13.00 -3.74
CA ASP A 49 -5.81 -14.31 -3.07
C ASP A 49 -4.37 -14.86 -3.05
N MET A 50 -3.51 -14.35 -3.94
CA MET A 50 -2.08 -14.68 -3.99
C MET A 50 -1.22 -13.82 -3.06
N ILE A 51 -1.78 -12.73 -2.52
CA ILE A 51 -1.07 -11.83 -1.61
C ILE A 51 -1.34 -12.27 -0.16
N LEU A 52 -0.25 -12.59 0.55
CA LEU A 52 -0.32 -12.92 1.98
C LEU A 52 -1.01 -11.80 2.78
N SER A 53 -1.91 -12.20 3.69
CA SER A 53 -2.57 -11.28 4.60
C SER A 53 -1.56 -10.48 5.43
N ALA A 54 -1.97 -9.33 5.96
CA ALA A 54 -1.09 -8.53 6.82
C ALA A 54 -0.64 -9.32 8.06
N GLU A 55 -1.53 -10.15 8.61
CA GLU A 55 -1.26 -11.00 9.76
C GLU A 55 -0.23 -12.09 9.43
N ASP A 56 -0.39 -12.77 8.30
CA ASP A 56 0.55 -13.80 7.83
C ASP A 56 1.94 -13.22 7.60
N ARG A 57 2.01 -12.03 6.98
CA ARG A 57 3.28 -11.31 6.79
C ARG A 57 3.94 -10.99 8.12
N MET A 58 3.18 -10.59 9.13
CA MET A 58 3.70 -10.32 10.48
C MET A 58 4.15 -11.61 11.18
N ALA A 59 3.41 -12.70 11.04
CA ALA A 59 3.78 -14.01 11.56
C ALA A 59 5.08 -14.53 10.94
N LEU A 60 5.24 -14.43 9.61
CA LEU A 60 6.45 -14.81 8.90
C LEU A 60 7.66 -13.98 9.33
N LYS A 61 7.50 -12.67 9.55
CA LYS A 61 8.57 -11.83 10.11
C LYS A 61 8.98 -12.29 11.49
N LYS A 62 8.03 -12.58 12.39
CA LYS A 62 8.33 -13.10 13.74
C LYS A 62 9.08 -14.44 13.67
N LYS A 63 8.62 -15.37 12.83
CA LYS A 63 9.29 -16.67 12.60
C LYS A 63 10.74 -16.46 12.15
N ARG A 64 10.97 -15.56 11.18
CA ARG A 64 12.31 -15.19 10.71
C ARG A 64 13.21 -14.66 11.84
N PHE A 65 12.71 -13.79 12.71
CA PHE A 65 13.49 -13.26 13.84
C PHE A 65 13.90 -14.37 14.83
N VAL A 66 12.98 -15.28 15.15
CA VAL A 66 13.25 -16.41 16.04
C VAL A 66 14.32 -17.33 15.44
N GLU A 67 14.19 -17.66 14.16
CA GLU A 67 15.13 -18.53 13.44
C GLU A 67 16.54 -17.92 13.37
N VAL A 68 16.65 -16.62 13.05
CA VAL A 68 17.94 -15.91 13.03
C VAL A 68 18.57 -15.91 14.42
N LYS A 69 17.77 -15.70 15.48
CA LYS A 69 18.26 -15.74 16.87
C LYS A 69 18.77 -17.14 17.25
N ARG A 70 18.05 -18.20 16.88
CA ARG A 70 18.46 -19.60 17.10
C ARG A 70 19.78 -19.90 16.39
N ARG A 71 19.87 -19.59 15.08
CA ARG A 71 21.09 -19.79 14.28
C ARG A 71 22.28 -19.01 14.83
N LYS A 72 22.07 -17.77 15.28
CA LYS A 72 23.12 -16.98 15.93
C LYS A 72 23.64 -17.70 17.18
N GLY A 73 22.74 -18.17 18.06
CA GLY A 73 23.11 -18.91 19.26
C GLY A 73 23.97 -20.13 18.94
N ILE A 74 23.56 -20.93 17.95
CA ILE A 74 24.34 -22.07 17.45
C ILE A 74 25.73 -21.65 16.99
N LEU A 75 25.80 -20.63 16.12
CA LEU A 75 27.08 -20.14 15.60
C LEU A 75 27.99 -19.58 16.70
N ASP A 76 27.44 -19.11 17.82
CA ASP A 76 28.18 -18.61 18.98
C ASP A 76 28.69 -19.77 19.87
N THR A 77 28.03 -20.92 19.92
CA THR A 77 28.49 -22.09 20.69
C THR A 77 29.41 -23.02 19.93
N MET A 78 29.47 -22.94 18.60
CA MET A 78 30.36 -23.78 17.79
C MET A 78 31.84 -23.57 18.11
N ASP A 79 32.59 -24.68 18.16
CA ASP A 79 34.06 -24.67 18.22
C ASP A 79 34.65 -24.40 16.83
N ILE A 80 34.66 -23.13 16.45
CA ILE A 80 35.21 -22.65 15.19
C ILE A 80 36.08 -21.42 15.43
N SER A 81 37.05 -21.20 14.53
CA SER A 81 37.88 -20.01 14.57
C SER A 81 37.05 -18.72 14.43
N ASP A 82 37.47 -17.65 15.12
CA ASP A 82 36.77 -16.35 15.12
C ASP A 82 36.58 -15.77 13.73
N ARG A 83 37.58 -15.98 12.85
CA ARG A 83 37.50 -15.55 11.45
C ARG A 83 36.35 -16.25 10.72
N LYS A 84 36.15 -17.55 10.98
CA LYS A 84 35.05 -18.33 10.40
C LYS A 84 33.72 -17.90 11.00
N ARG A 85 33.64 -17.74 12.33
CA ARG A 85 32.45 -17.23 13.03
C ARG A 85 31.99 -15.88 12.47
N LYS A 86 32.89 -14.90 12.32
CA LYS A 86 32.59 -13.58 11.75
C LYS A 86 32.14 -13.64 10.29
N ARG A 87 32.61 -14.61 9.51
CA ARG A 87 32.13 -14.83 8.13
C ARG A 87 30.69 -15.39 8.13
N LEU A 88 30.44 -16.41 8.94
CA LEU A 88 29.12 -17.03 9.06
C LEU A 88 28.07 -16.06 9.62
N MET A 89 28.44 -15.21 10.58
CA MET A 89 27.55 -14.16 11.09
C MET A 89 27.18 -13.15 10.00
N ARG A 90 28.15 -12.74 9.16
CA ARG A 90 27.85 -11.85 8.03
C ARG A 90 26.91 -12.51 7.03
N ASP A 91 27.08 -13.80 6.79
CA ASP A 91 26.18 -14.55 5.92
C ASP A 91 24.78 -14.62 6.54
N LEU A 92 24.66 -14.97 7.82
CA LEU A 92 23.37 -15.06 8.51
C LEU A 92 22.54 -13.77 8.37
N TYR A 93 23.17 -12.60 8.46
CA TYR A 93 22.46 -11.32 8.30
C TYR A 93 22.20 -10.93 6.85
N LYS A 94 23.10 -11.27 5.90
CA LYS A 94 22.95 -10.90 4.48
C LYS A 94 22.12 -11.90 3.68
N ASN A 95 22.47 -13.17 3.78
CA ASN A 95 21.82 -14.30 3.14
C ASN A 95 21.73 -15.48 4.14
N PRO A 96 20.60 -15.62 4.87
CA PRO A 96 20.43 -16.65 5.90
C PRO A 96 20.38 -18.08 5.32
N PHE A 97 20.35 -18.24 4.00
CA PHE A 97 20.36 -19.52 3.30
C PHE A 97 21.61 -19.69 2.43
N SER A 98 22.72 -19.04 2.79
CA SER A 98 23.97 -19.25 2.06
C SER A 98 24.41 -20.71 2.18
N ASP A 99 24.89 -21.30 1.09
CA ASP A 99 25.34 -22.70 1.07
C ASP A 99 26.40 -22.98 2.14
N ARG A 100 27.29 -22.00 2.35
CA ARG A 100 28.32 -22.07 3.39
C ARG A 100 27.71 -22.17 4.78
N LEU A 101 26.73 -21.32 5.10
CA LEU A 101 26.07 -21.32 6.40
C LEU A 101 25.28 -22.62 6.60
N MET A 102 24.48 -23.01 5.60
CA MET A 102 23.66 -24.22 5.66
C MET A 102 24.52 -25.47 5.84
N LYS A 103 25.61 -25.58 5.08
CA LYS A 103 26.57 -26.68 5.25
C LYS A 103 27.13 -26.73 6.67
N THR A 104 27.58 -25.59 7.21
CA THR A 104 28.11 -25.58 8.58
C THR A 104 27.09 -25.91 9.66
N LEU A 105 25.81 -25.57 9.45
CA LEU A 105 24.73 -25.90 10.37
C LEU A 105 24.26 -27.35 10.23
N ALA A 106 24.43 -27.96 9.06
CA ALA A 106 24.12 -29.38 8.84
C ALA A 106 25.21 -30.30 9.41
N ASP A 107 26.48 -29.88 9.31
CA ASP A 107 27.61 -30.64 9.84
C ASP A 107 27.63 -30.68 11.39
N THR A 108 27.01 -29.70 12.05
CA THR A 108 26.82 -29.73 13.50
C THR A 108 25.76 -30.75 13.87
N GLN A 109 26.17 -31.87 14.47
CA GLN A 109 25.26 -32.83 15.06
C GLN A 109 24.52 -32.15 16.23
N PHE A 110 23.22 -31.95 16.07
CA PHE A 110 22.33 -31.63 17.18
C PHE A 110 21.67 -32.93 17.58
N GLU A 111 21.82 -33.33 18.83
CA GLU A 111 20.88 -34.25 19.45
C GLU A 111 19.55 -33.50 19.46
N ASP A 112 18.65 -33.87 18.55
CA ASP A 112 17.29 -33.35 18.55
C ASP A 112 16.62 -34.05 19.72
N ASP A 113 16.47 -33.33 20.84
CA ASP A 113 15.63 -33.74 21.97
C ASP A 113 14.19 -33.80 21.46
N GLY A 114 13.85 -34.95 20.86
CA GLY A 114 12.54 -35.24 20.30
C GLY A 114 11.49 -35.33 21.40
N ASP A 115 10.45 -34.51 21.25
CA ASP A 115 9.16 -34.61 21.94
C ASP A 115 8.09 -35.00 20.91
#